data_AF-A0A509LJV2-F1
#
_entry.id   AF-A0A509LJV2-F1
#
_cell.length_a   1.000
_cell.length_b   1.000
_cell.length_c   1.000
_cell.angle_alpha   90.00
_cell.angle_beta   90.00
_cell.angle_gamma   90.00
#
_symmetry.space_group_name_H-M   'P 1'
#
loop_
_entity.id
_entity.type
_entity.pdbx_description
1 polymer ?
#
loop_
_entity_poly.entity_id
_entity_poly.type
_entity_poly.pdbx_seq_one_letter_code
_entity_poly.pdbx_strand_id
1 'polypeptide(L)'
;MVERFSISFFNTGNIIAAIRNKELGKVFMEKVMTVITAVNGCTYCTWFYAKQAGSSGISETEVRNMLNLQFKADASDFDVTALLFAQHYAETNRKPDKNMTKRLFDFYGDKTAKHVISMI
;
A
#
# COMPACT_ATOMS: atom_id res chain seq x y z
N MET A 1 21.67 -4.73 -23.54
CA MET A 1 22.83 -4.23 -22.78
C MET A 1 22.28 -3.13 -21.87
N VAL A 2 22.40 -3.35 -20.57
CA VAL A 2 21.66 -2.76 -19.44
C VAL A 2 21.49 -1.22 -19.49
N GLU A 3 20.27 -0.75 -19.74
CA GLU A 3 19.90 0.66 -19.53
C GLU A 3 19.29 0.86 -18.14
N ARG A 4 20.11 1.47 -17.27
CA ARG A 4 19.74 2.41 -16.20
C ARG A 4 18.56 2.01 -15.30
N PHE A 5 18.85 1.09 -14.37
CA PHE A 5 18.29 1.17 -13.02
C PHE A 5 18.65 2.53 -12.42
N SER A 6 17.69 3.44 -12.29
CA SER A 6 17.91 4.71 -11.58
C SER A 6 16.67 5.13 -10.81
N ILE A 7 16.17 4.27 -9.92
CA ILE A 7 15.55 4.72 -8.68
C ILE A 7 15.80 3.65 -7.63
N SER A 8 16.70 3.90 -6.68
CA SER A 8 16.52 3.48 -5.28
C SER A 8 17.62 4.09 -4.41
N PHE A 9 17.50 5.38 -4.11
CA PHE A 9 17.92 5.80 -2.78
C PHE A 9 16.79 5.34 -1.86
N PHE A 10 17.06 4.33 -1.02
CA PHE A 10 16.31 4.18 0.23
C PHE A 10 16.50 5.49 1.00
N ASN A 11 15.58 6.44 0.85
CA ASN A 11 15.58 7.64 1.68
C ASN A 11 15.07 7.21 3.06
N THR A 12 15.99 6.71 3.88
CA THR A 12 15.71 6.23 5.24
C THR A 12 15.02 7.30 6.10
N GLY A 13 15.31 8.58 5.84
CA GLY A 13 14.62 9.71 6.46
C GLY A 13 13.13 9.77 6.14
N ASN A 14 12.75 9.52 4.88
CA ASN A 14 11.34 9.50 4.46
C ASN A 14 10.60 8.28 5.04
N ILE A 15 11.25 7.14 5.20
CA ILE A 15 10.65 5.95 5.81
C ILE A 15 10.36 6.21 7.30
N ILE A 16 11.31 6.78 8.04
CA ILE A 16 11.10 7.16 9.45
C ILE A 16 9.97 8.20 9.58
N ALA A 17 9.92 9.18 8.68
CA ALA A 17 8.86 10.17 8.65
C ALA A 17 7.49 9.55 8.36
N ALA A 18 7.43 8.57 7.44
CA ALA A 18 6.22 7.84 7.10
C ALA A 18 5.71 6.99 8.27
N ILE A 19 6.60 6.26 8.96
CA ILE A 19 6.27 5.49 10.19
C ILE A 19 5.71 6.39 11.29
N ARG A 20 6.20 7.64 11.39
CA ARG A 20 5.71 8.62 12.37
C ARG A 20 4.44 9.34 11.94
N ASN A 21 3.94 9.09 10.72
CA ASN A 21 2.70 9.70 10.25
C ASN A 21 1.50 9.05 10.93
N LYS A 22 0.81 9.80 11.80
CA LYS A 22 -0.36 9.30 12.54
C LYS A 22 -1.53 8.92 11.64
N GLU A 23 -1.62 9.50 10.45
CA GLU A 23 -2.64 9.16 9.45
C GLU A 23 -2.38 7.79 8.80
N LEU A 24 -1.11 7.34 8.78
CA LEU A 24 -0.68 6.07 8.19
C LEU A 24 -0.33 5.07 9.29
N GLY A 25 -1.25 4.90 10.24
CA GLY A 25 -1.08 4.01 11.39
C GLY A 25 -0.95 2.53 10.99
N LYS A 26 -0.71 1.66 11.98
CA LYS A 26 -0.51 0.22 11.77
C LYS A 26 -1.62 -0.42 10.92
N VAL A 27 -2.88 -0.15 11.26
CA VAL A 27 -4.05 -0.71 10.55
C VAL A 27 -4.02 -0.34 9.06
N PHE A 28 -3.80 0.94 8.73
CA PHE A 28 -3.67 1.41 7.35
C PHE A 28 -2.58 0.64 6.60
N MET A 29 -1.42 0.47 7.24
CA MET A 29 -0.28 -0.23 6.63
C MET A 29 -0.55 -1.71 6.39
N GLU A 30 -1.21 -2.41 7.31
CA GLU A 30 -1.58 -3.81 7.10
C GLU A 30 -2.56 -3.97 5.94
N LYS A 31 -3.49 -3.02 5.74
CA LYS A 31 -4.40 -3.03 4.60
C LYS A 31 -3.64 -2.90 3.27
N VAL A 32 -2.75 -1.91 3.18
CA VAL A 32 -1.91 -1.67 1.99
C VAL A 32 -1.08 -2.90 1.64
N MET A 33 -0.40 -3.48 2.63
CA MET A 33 0.46 -4.65 2.41
C MET A 33 -0.32 -5.92 2.08
N THR A 34 -1.54 -6.07 2.61
CA THR A 34 -2.45 -7.18 2.27
C THR A 34 -2.84 -7.11 0.79
N VAL A 35 -3.19 -5.92 0.27
CA VAL A 35 -3.55 -5.74 -1.15
C VAL A 35 -2.35 -6.00 -2.07
N ILE A 36 -1.16 -5.48 -1.75
CA ILE A 36 0.06 -5.77 -2.53
C ILE A 36 0.36 -7.28 -2.57
N THR A 37 0.20 -7.94 -1.42
CA THR A 37 0.41 -9.37 -1.27
C THR A 37 -0.58 -10.18 -2.11
N ALA A 38 -1.85 -9.77 -2.15
CA ALA A 38 -2.88 -10.41 -2.96
C ALA A 38 -2.51 -10.40 -4.45
N VAL A 39 -2.01 -9.26 -4.96
CA VAL A 39 -1.56 -9.14 -6.35
C VAL A 39 -0.32 -10.00 -6.61
N ASN A 40 0.66 -9.98 -5.70
CA ASN A 40 1.92 -10.69 -5.90
C ASN A 40 1.81 -12.22 -5.76
N GLY A 41 0.73 -12.74 -5.17
CA GLY A 41 0.50 -14.19 -5.03
C GLY A 41 1.51 -14.91 -4.12
N CYS A 42 2.17 -14.20 -3.21
CA CYS A 42 3.16 -14.78 -2.30
C CYS A 42 2.48 -15.53 -1.13
N THR A 43 2.46 -16.87 -1.16
CA THR A 43 1.80 -17.71 -0.14
C THR A 43 2.21 -17.37 1.30
N TYR A 44 3.52 -17.22 1.56
CA TYR A 44 4.00 -16.87 2.89
C TYR A 44 3.56 -15.48 3.32
N CYS A 45 3.66 -14.51 2.41
CA CYS A 45 3.25 -13.13 2.65
C CYS A 45 1.75 -13.06 2.94
N THR A 46 0.93 -13.83 2.21
CA THR A 46 -0.52 -13.90 2.41
C THR A 46 -0.85 -14.35 3.82
N TRP A 47 -0.23 -15.44 4.28
CA TRP A 47 -0.40 -15.88 5.67
C TRP A 47 0.07 -14.82 6.68
N PHE A 48 1.24 -14.24 6.45
CA PHE A 48 1.85 -13.27 7.37
C PHE A 48 0.98 -12.01 7.52
N TYR A 49 0.62 -11.37 6.41
CA TYR A 49 -0.16 -10.13 6.45
C TYR A 49 -1.62 -10.37 6.84
N ALA A 50 -2.23 -11.52 6.53
CA ALA A 50 -3.54 -11.88 7.08
C ALA A 50 -3.51 -11.99 8.61
N LYS A 51 -2.47 -12.63 9.17
CA LYS A 51 -2.29 -12.73 10.62
C LYS A 51 -2.05 -11.36 11.26
N GLN A 52 -1.22 -10.52 10.66
CA GLN A 52 -0.89 -9.19 11.16
C GLN A 52 -2.08 -8.23 11.10
N ALA A 53 -2.87 -8.30 10.02
CA ALA A 53 -4.10 -7.55 9.84
C ALA A 53 -5.11 -7.90 10.94
N GLY A 54 -5.39 -9.20 11.16
CA GLY A 54 -6.26 -9.64 12.24
C GLY A 54 -5.76 -9.19 13.63
N SER A 55 -4.45 -9.30 13.88
CA SER A 55 -3.83 -8.85 15.14
C SER A 55 -3.90 -7.32 15.34
N SER A 56 -4.15 -6.55 14.27
CA SER A 56 -4.36 -5.10 14.33
C SER A 56 -5.83 -4.69 14.50
N GLY A 57 -6.74 -5.66 14.55
CA GLY A 57 -8.18 -5.41 14.71
C GLY A 57 -8.99 -5.35 13.41
N ILE A 58 -8.39 -5.66 12.26
CA ILE A 58 -9.12 -5.78 10.99
C ILE A 58 -9.96 -7.06 11.03
N SER A 59 -11.25 -6.95 10.67
CA SER A 59 -12.15 -8.10 10.68
C SER A 59 -11.71 -9.17 9.67
N GLU A 60 -12.01 -10.44 9.95
CA GLU A 60 -11.69 -11.54 9.02
C GLU A 60 -12.32 -11.32 7.64
N THR A 61 -13.58 -10.82 7.61
CA THR A 61 -14.28 -10.50 6.37
C THR A 61 -13.55 -9.43 5.56
N GLU A 62 -13.11 -8.35 6.20
CA GLU A 62 -12.36 -7.27 5.53
C GLU A 62 -11.00 -7.78 5.02
N VAL A 63 -10.28 -8.60 5.81
CA VAL A 63 -9.03 -9.25 5.35
C VAL A 63 -9.27 -10.11 4.11
N ARG A 64 -10.32 -10.94 4.13
CA ARG A 64 -10.68 -11.79 2.99
C ARG A 64 -11.05 -10.97 1.76
N ASN A 65 -11.82 -9.90 1.94
CA ASN A 65 -12.18 -9.00 0.86
C ASN A 65 -10.95 -8.32 0.27
N MET A 66 -9.99 -7.87 1.09
CA MET A 66 -8.71 -7.34 0.60
C MET A 66 -7.90 -8.37 -0.18
N LEU A 67 -7.80 -9.61 0.31
CA LEU A 67 -7.10 -10.70 -0.38
C LEU A 67 -7.74 -11.07 -1.74
N ASN A 68 -9.05 -10.82 -1.89
CA ASN A 68 -9.78 -10.98 -3.13
C ASN A 68 -9.86 -9.70 -3.98
N LEU A 69 -9.16 -8.62 -3.59
CA LEU A 69 -9.21 -7.30 -4.23
C LEU A 69 -10.63 -6.68 -4.28
N GLN A 70 -11.47 -7.01 -3.31
CA GLN A 70 -12.87 -6.56 -3.13
C GLN A 70 -13.03 -5.57 -1.97
N PHE A 71 -11.98 -4.80 -1.64
CA PHE A 71 -11.90 -3.97 -0.44
C PHE A 71 -12.70 -2.67 -0.46
N LYS A 72 -13.24 -2.25 -1.62
CA LYS A 72 -13.94 -0.96 -1.76
C LYS A 72 -15.20 -0.84 -0.90
N ALA A 73 -15.82 -1.96 -0.52
CA ALA A 73 -17.04 -1.95 0.29
C ALA A 73 -16.78 -1.71 1.79
N ASP A 74 -15.57 -2.04 2.27
CA ASP A 74 -15.23 -2.01 3.70
C ASP A 74 -14.27 -0.85 4.05
N ALA A 75 -13.45 -0.43 3.08
CA ALA A 75 -12.42 0.58 3.28
C ALA A 75 -13.01 2.01 3.25
N SER A 76 -12.46 2.89 4.09
CA SER A 76 -12.79 4.32 4.04
C SER A 76 -12.27 4.96 2.76
N ASP A 77 -12.80 6.12 2.36
CA ASP A 77 -12.25 6.89 1.21
C ASP A 77 -10.75 7.20 1.38
N PHE A 78 -10.34 7.44 2.63
CA PHE A 78 -8.93 7.62 2.99
C PHE A 78 -8.11 6.34 2.76
N ASP A 79 -8.65 5.15 2.93
CA ASP A 79 -7.90 3.92 2.65
C ASP A 79 -7.96 3.57 1.16
N VAL A 80 -9.14 3.64 0.54
CA VAL A 80 -9.42 3.19 -0.83
C VAL A 80 -8.45 3.81 -1.84
N THR A 81 -8.12 5.09 -1.70
CA THR A 81 -7.19 5.76 -2.63
C THR A 81 -5.80 5.15 -2.60
N ALA A 82 -5.24 4.89 -1.41
CA ALA A 82 -3.96 4.21 -1.27
C ALA A 82 -4.03 2.73 -1.66
N LEU A 83 -5.12 2.03 -1.35
CA LEU A 83 -5.27 0.61 -1.71
C LEU A 83 -5.33 0.43 -3.23
N LEU A 84 -6.04 1.32 -3.95
CA LEU A 84 -6.05 1.32 -5.42
C LEU A 84 -4.67 1.63 -6.01
N PHE A 85 -3.95 2.60 -5.42
CA PHE A 85 -2.58 2.88 -5.82
C PHE A 85 -1.67 1.67 -5.58
N ALA A 86 -1.77 1.03 -4.41
CA ALA A 86 -0.97 -0.13 -4.02
C ALA A 86 -1.22 -1.35 -4.90
N GLN A 87 -2.49 -1.61 -5.24
CA GLN A 87 -2.86 -2.62 -6.23
C GLN A 87 -2.18 -2.34 -7.57
N HIS A 88 -2.37 -1.14 -8.13
CA HIS A 88 -1.78 -0.77 -9.42
C HIS A 88 -0.25 -0.80 -9.41
N TYR A 89 0.36 -0.35 -8.31
CA TYR A 89 1.80 -0.41 -8.11
C TYR A 89 2.31 -1.85 -8.18
N ALA A 90 1.63 -2.81 -7.55
CA ALA A 90 1.98 -4.22 -7.62
C ALA A 90 1.75 -4.79 -9.04
N GLU A 91 0.60 -4.51 -9.66
CA GLU A 91 0.24 -4.98 -11.02
C GLU A 91 1.23 -4.51 -12.09
N THR A 92 1.77 -3.30 -11.93
CA THR A 92 2.70 -2.67 -12.88
C THR A 92 4.16 -2.95 -12.58
N ASN A 93 4.47 -3.87 -11.66
CA ASN A 93 5.83 -4.14 -11.20
C ASN A 93 6.55 -2.85 -10.77
N ARG A 94 5.91 -2.10 -9.87
CA ARG A 94 6.40 -0.87 -9.25
C ARG A 94 6.52 0.32 -10.21
N LYS A 95 5.73 0.33 -11.28
CA LYS A 95 5.71 1.40 -12.30
C LYS A 95 4.28 1.90 -12.52
N PRO A 96 3.62 2.44 -11.46
CA PRO A 96 2.26 2.94 -11.59
C PRO A 96 2.21 4.05 -12.63
N ASP A 97 1.11 4.13 -13.37
CA ASP A 97 0.96 5.17 -14.37
C ASP A 97 0.87 6.57 -13.73
N LYS A 98 1.06 7.60 -14.57
CA LYS A 98 1.05 9.00 -14.15
C LYS A 98 -0.30 9.43 -13.57
N ASN A 99 -1.41 8.89 -14.08
CA ASN A 99 -2.75 9.28 -13.63
C ASN A 99 -3.04 8.73 -12.23
N MET A 100 -2.66 7.48 -11.96
CA MET A 100 -2.77 6.86 -10.65
C MET A 100 -1.89 7.56 -9.63
N THR A 101 -0.64 7.87 -10.00
CA THR A 101 0.25 8.66 -9.16
C THR A 101 -0.33 10.05 -8.90
N LYS A 102 -0.82 10.76 -9.92
CA LYS A 102 -1.44 12.07 -9.75
C LYS A 102 -2.63 12.01 -8.78
N ARG A 103 -3.53 11.04 -8.92
CA ARG A 103 -4.69 10.86 -8.02
C ARG A 103 -4.28 10.69 -6.55
N LEU A 104 -3.21 9.93 -6.29
CA LEU A 104 -2.66 9.76 -4.95
C LEU A 104 -2.23 11.12 -4.36
N PHE A 105 -1.48 11.91 -5.13
CA PHE A 105 -1.00 13.23 -4.71
C PHE A 105 -2.13 14.26 -4.58
N ASP A 106 -3.11 14.24 -5.48
CA ASP A 106 -4.28 15.13 -5.41
C ASP A 106 -5.10 14.88 -4.13
N PHE A 107 -5.21 13.62 -3.69
CA PHE A 107 -6.00 13.23 -2.52
C PHE A 107 -5.26 13.48 -1.19
N TYR A 108 -4.02 12.99 -1.06
CA TYR A 108 -3.26 13.07 0.20
C TYR A 108 -2.38 14.31 0.33
N GLY A 109 -2.20 15.07 -0.75
CA GLY A 109 -1.16 16.09 -0.86
C GLY A 109 0.26 15.52 -0.90
N ASP A 110 1.23 16.38 -1.20
CA ASP A 110 2.62 16.00 -1.44
C ASP A 110 3.27 15.19 -0.31
N LYS A 111 3.01 15.58 0.94
CA LYS A 111 3.69 14.98 2.10
C LYS A 111 3.19 13.56 2.37
N THR A 112 1.87 13.40 2.53
CA THR A 112 1.30 12.08 2.89
C THR A 112 1.38 11.11 1.71
N ALA A 113 1.24 11.56 0.46
CA ALA A 113 1.45 10.71 -0.71
C ALA A 113 2.88 10.14 -0.79
N LYS A 114 3.90 10.96 -0.53
CA LYS A 114 5.31 10.48 -0.47
C LYS A 114 5.52 9.47 0.65
N HIS A 115 4.83 9.62 1.78
CA HIS A 115 4.89 8.65 2.87
C HIS A 115 4.25 7.32 2.45
N VAL A 116 3.07 7.34 1.82
CA VAL A 116 2.42 6.12 1.28
C VAL A 116 3.36 5.38 0.33
N ILE A 117 3.97 6.08 -0.63
CA ILE A 117 4.91 5.49 -1.59
C ILE A 117 6.15 4.93 -0.89
N SER A 118 6.65 5.57 0.17
CA SER A 118 7.85 5.14 0.89
C SER A 118 7.66 3.84 1.67
N MET A 119 6.42 3.41 1.91
CA MET A 119 6.09 2.23 2.70
C MET A 119 5.66 1.02 1.85
N ILE A 120 5.70 1.14 0.52
CA ILE A 120 5.29 0.14 -0.49
C ILE A 120 6.51 -0.38 -1.26
#